data_AF-A0A1L9QMM5-F1
#
_entry.id   AF-A0A1L9QMM5-F1
#
_cell.length_a   1.000
_cell.length_b   1.000
_cell.length_c   1.000
_cell.angle_alpha   90.00
_cell.angle_beta   90.00
_cell.angle_gamma   90.00
#
_symmetry.space_group_name_H-M   'P 1'
#
loop_
_entity.id
_entity.type
_entity.pdbx_description
1 polymer ?
#
loop_
_entity_poly.entity_id
_entity_poly.type
_entity_poly.pdbx_seq_one_letter_code
_entity_poly.pdbx_strand_id
1 'polypeptide(L)'
;MNITEFLQQTAGKWFSQRTAHPVESSQTQTGKSTLYVDFLASDDPKVKALSDRQGLNNVLGGTLVTWEATIDPSAQFYKGERLLVWVGDSDVQNPQRGKFFSSLEGSPPGSFSLDEDEILTLRIESQGQVSEDRIWFASPNFRLRTSFTQVSGETVFASLCTEIRLGNG
;
A
#
# COMPACT_ATOMS: atom_id res chain seq x y z
N MET A 1 -12.87 -4.67 -12.36
CA MET A 1 -12.70 -5.11 -10.95
C MET A 1 -13.21 -4.04 -9.99
N ASN A 2 -13.72 -4.40 -8.81
CA ASN A 2 -13.98 -3.44 -7.72
C ASN A 2 -12.83 -3.39 -6.71
N ILE A 3 -12.80 -2.36 -5.84
CA ILE A 3 -11.72 -2.21 -4.86
C ILE A 3 -11.50 -3.44 -3.98
N THR A 4 -12.55 -4.10 -3.50
CA THR A 4 -12.43 -5.27 -2.64
C THR A 4 -11.80 -6.44 -3.38
N GLU A 5 -12.23 -6.68 -4.63
CA GLU A 5 -11.61 -7.68 -5.51
C GLU A 5 -10.13 -7.37 -5.77
N PHE A 6 -9.78 -6.09 -5.99
CA PHE A 6 -8.39 -5.67 -6.17
C PHE A 6 -7.56 -5.98 -4.92
N LEU A 7 -8.04 -5.58 -3.75
CA LEU A 7 -7.37 -5.84 -2.47
C LEU A 7 -7.24 -7.34 -2.19
N GLN A 8 -8.25 -8.14 -2.50
CA GLN A 8 -8.17 -9.60 -2.42
C GLN A 8 -7.13 -10.17 -3.39
N GLN A 9 -7.04 -9.65 -4.62
CA GLN A 9 -6.00 -10.05 -5.57
C GLN A 9 -4.60 -9.69 -5.08
N THR A 10 -4.45 -8.63 -4.27
CA THR A 10 -3.15 -8.30 -3.65
C THR A 10 -2.71 -9.29 -2.58
N ALA A 11 -3.63 -10.06 -1.99
CA ALA A 11 -3.33 -11.02 -0.94
C ALA A 11 -2.43 -12.15 -1.45
N GLY A 12 -1.51 -12.62 -0.61
CA GLY A 12 -0.54 -13.66 -0.90
C GLY A 12 0.90 -13.24 -0.60
N LYS A 13 1.84 -14.11 -0.97
CA LYS A 13 3.28 -13.88 -0.79
C LYS A 13 3.89 -13.33 -2.08
N TRP A 14 4.74 -12.31 -1.96
CA TRP A 14 5.34 -11.63 -3.09
C TRP A 14 6.84 -11.44 -2.89
N PHE A 15 7.62 -11.67 -3.94
CA PHE A 15 8.97 -11.13 -4.05
C PHE A 15 8.87 -9.71 -4.62
N SER A 16 9.47 -8.74 -3.95
CA SER A 16 9.47 -7.33 -4.34
C SER A 16 10.89 -6.86 -4.59
N GLN A 17 11.13 -6.30 -5.78
CA GLN A 17 12.35 -5.57 -6.09
C GLN A 17 12.01 -4.09 -6.25
N ARG A 18 12.63 -3.25 -5.42
CA ARG A 18 12.46 -1.80 -5.44
C ARG A 18 13.69 -1.11 -6.02
N THR A 19 13.46 -0.15 -6.88
CA THR A 19 14.43 0.83 -7.37
C THR A 19 13.94 2.21 -7.00
N ALA A 20 14.74 2.97 -6.27
CA ALA A 20 14.38 4.27 -5.74
C ALA A 20 15.42 5.33 -6.14
N HIS A 21 14.91 6.54 -6.39
CA HIS A 21 15.67 7.70 -6.82
C HIS A 21 15.32 8.87 -5.89
N PRO A 22 16.03 9.03 -4.76
CA PRO A 22 15.98 10.25 -3.98
C PRO A 22 16.62 11.39 -4.79
N VAL A 23 15.93 12.52 -4.96
CA VAL A 23 16.39 13.61 -5.85
C VAL A 23 17.68 14.26 -5.36
N GLU A 24 17.88 14.35 -4.05
CA GLU A 24 19.13 14.88 -3.46
C GLU A 24 20.31 13.91 -3.57
N SER A 25 20.08 12.66 -3.99
CA SER A 25 21.13 11.67 -4.18
C SER A 25 21.41 11.44 -5.65
N SER A 26 22.69 11.44 -6.03
CA SER A 26 23.11 11.00 -7.36
C SER A 26 23.07 9.47 -7.54
N GLN A 27 22.75 8.72 -6.48
CA GLN A 27 22.75 7.26 -6.49
C GLN A 27 21.35 6.68 -6.43
N THR A 28 21.11 5.73 -7.34
CA THR A 28 19.92 4.88 -7.31
C THR A 28 20.05 3.87 -6.17
N GLN A 29 19.01 3.76 -5.35
CA GLN A 29 18.95 2.77 -4.28
C GLN A 29 18.13 1.57 -4.76
N THR A 30 18.69 0.37 -4.63
CA THR A 30 17.97 -0.87 -4.92
C THR A 30 17.82 -1.69 -3.66
N GLY A 31 16.70 -2.40 -3.56
CA GLY A 31 16.42 -3.26 -2.41
C GLY A 31 15.51 -4.40 -2.80
N LYS A 32 15.64 -5.51 -2.07
CA LYS A 32 14.79 -6.68 -2.22
C LYS A 32 14.04 -6.92 -0.91
N SER A 33 12.78 -7.31 -1.04
CA SER A 33 11.96 -7.71 0.10
C SER A 33 11.03 -8.86 -0.28
N THR A 34 10.67 -9.65 0.72
CA THR A 34 9.49 -10.53 0.65
C THR A 34 8.34 -9.80 1.32
N LEU A 35 7.20 -9.72 0.64
CA LEU A 35 5.96 -9.17 1.18
C LEU A 35 4.99 -10.32 1.45
N TYR A 36 4.27 -10.23 2.55
CA TYR A 36 3.14 -11.07 2.90
C TYR A 36 1.95 -10.15 3.05
N VAL A 37 0.91 -10.38 2.26
CA VAL A 37 -0.27 -9.52 2.20
C VAL A 37 -1.49 -10.37 2.54
N ASP A 38 -2.21 -10.00 3.59
CA ASP A 38 -3.48 -10.64 3.94
C ASP A 38 -4.62 -9.64 3.76
N PHE A 39 -5.70 -10.08 3.12
CA PHE A 39 -6.96 -9.35 3.14
C PHE A 39 -7.78 -9.83 4.33
N LEU A 40 -8.19 -8.90 5.19
CA LEU A 40 -8.98 -9.13 6.38
C LEU A 40 -10.41 -8.65 6.11
N ALA A 41 -11.40 -9.46 6.46
CA ALA A 41 -12.79 -9.07 6.38
C ALA A 41 -13.08 -7.88 7.32
N SER A 42 -14.15 -7.13 7.04
CA SER A 42 -14.56 -5.98 7.86
C SER A 42 -14.91 -6.36 9.31
N ASP A 43 -15.22 -7.63 9.56
CA ASP A 43 -15.53 -8.13 10.89
C ASP A 43 -14.33 -8.72 11.65
N ASP A 44 -13.14 -8.75 11.03
CA ASP A 44 -11.91 -9.22 11.66
C ASP A 44 -11.58 -8.39 12.91
N PRO A 45 -11.14 -9.01 14.03
CA PRO A 45 -10.85 -8.30 15.27
C PRO A 45 -9.83 -7.15 15.13
N LYS A 46 -8.81 -7.29 14.27
CA LYS A 46 -7.81 -6.23 14.05
C LYS A 46 -8.43 -5.04 13.31
N VAL A 47 -9.29 -5.32 12.33
CA VAL A 47 -10.03 -4.30 11.56
C VAL A 47 -11.01 -3.57 12.46
N LYS A 48 -11.82 -4.30 13.26
CA LYS A 48 -12.73 -3.70 14.23
C LYS A 48 -12.01 -2.83 15.25
N ALA A 49 -10.92 -3.32 15.84
CA ALA A 49 -10.18 -2.57 16.85
C ALA A 49 -9.66 -1.21 16.35
N LEU A 50 -9.19 -1.13 15.10
CA LEU A 50 -8.78 0.15 14.50
C LEU A 50 -9.99 1.01 14.12
N SER A 51 -11.04 0.39 13.58
CA SER A 51 -12.27 1.08 13.16
C SER A 51 -12.98 1.74 14.33
N ASP A 52 -13.15 1.02 15.44
CA ASP A 52 -13.79 1.52 16.65
C ASP A 52 -12.99 2.67 17.27
N ARG A 53 -11.66 2.54 17.33
CA ARG A 53 -10.76 3.58 17.87
C ARG A 53 -10.84 4.88 17.06
N GLN A 54 -10.99 4.78 15.74
CA GLN A 54 -11.01 5.92 14.82
C GLN A 54 -12.44 6.39 14.48
N GLY A 55 -13.48 5.72 15.00
CA GLY A 55 -14.88 6.03 14.71
C GLY A 55 -15.26 5.84 13.23
N LEU A 56 -14.69 4.83 12.57
CA LEU A 56 -14.89 4.58 11.15
C LEU A 56 -16.24 3.91 10.88
N ASN A 57 -16.90 4.35 9.82
CA ASN A 57 -18.09 3.72 9.25
C ASN A 57 -17.77 3.23 7.83
N ASN A 58 -18.63 2.40 7.22
CA ASN A 58 -18.46 1.92 5.84
C ASN A 58 -17.12 1.21 5.58
N VAL A 59 -16.71 0.40 6.54
CA VAL A 59 -15.46 -0.38 6.48
C VAL A 59 -15.60 -1.51 5.47
N LEU A 60 -14.72 -1.52 4.47
CA LEU A 60 -14.67 -2.52 3.40
C LEU A 60 -13.87 -3.75 3.81
N GLY A 61 -12.95 -3.60 4.77
CA GLY A 61 -12.01 -4.61 5.21
C GLY A 61 -10.66 -4.01 5.57
N GLY A 62 -9.66 -4.87 5.71
CA GLY A 62 -8.29 -4.46 5.97
C GLY A 62 -7.28 -5.17 5.07
N THR A 63 -6.11 -4.55 4.90
CA THR A 63 -4.94 -5.19 4.30
C THR A 63 -3.82 -5.17 5.32
N LEU A 64 -3.43 -6.34 5.78
CA LEU A 64 -2.25 -6.52 6.63
C LEU A 64 -1.05 -6.80 5.73
N VAL A 65 -0.06 -5.93 5.76
CA VAL A 65 1.18 -6.08 5.00
C VAL A 65 2.32 -6.30 5.97
N THR A 66 2.95 -7.46 5.87
CA THR A 66 4.23 -7.76 6.55
C THR A 66 5.33 -7.78 5.50
N TRP A 67 6.51 -7.26 5.81
CA TRP A 67 7.66 -7.31 4.92
C TRP A 67 8.92 -7.75 5.64
N GLU A 68 9.76 -8.45 4.89
CA GLU A 68 11.08 -8.89 5.30
C GLU A 68 12.06 -8.42 4.22
N ALA A 69 12.87 -7.41 4.55
CA ALA A 69 13.77 -6.74 3.63
C ALA A 69 15.23 -6.97 4.00
N THR A 70 16.08 -7.06 2.97
CA THR A 70 17.53 -7.07 3.10
C THR A 70 18.08 -5.89 2.32
N ILE A 71 18.85 -5.03 2.99
CA ILE A 71 19.60 -3.95 2.33
C ILE A 71 21.04 -4.42 2.23
N ASP A 72 21.50 -4.68 1.00
CA ASP A 72 22.91 -5.01 0.71
C ASP A 72 23.70 -3.69 0.74
N PRO A 73 24.68 -3.46 1.64
CA PRO A 73 25.80 -4.36 1.97
C PRO A 73 26.03 -4.60 3.48
N SER A 74 25.06 -4.28 4.36
CA SER A 74 25.25 -4.34 5.83
C SER A 74 24.70 -5.59 6.51
N ALA A 75 24.09 -6.52 5.74
CA ALA A 75 23.40 -7.72 6.25
C ALA A 75 22.30 -7.44 7.29
N GLN A 76 21.82 -6.18 7.42
CA GLN A 76 20.75 -5.85 8.35
C GLN A 76 19.41 -6.29 7.77
N PHE A 77 18.78 -7.21 8.49
CA PHE A 77 17.45 -7.72 8.22
C PHE A 77 16.42 -6.78 8.84
N TYR A 78 15.51 -6.24 8.02
CA TYR A 78 14.43 -5.38 8.47
C TYR A 78 13.10 -6.09 8.30
N LYS A 79 12.40 -6.32 9.41
CA LYS A 79 11.02 -6.83 9.40
C LYS A 79 10.08 -5.72 9.87
N GLY A 80 8.95 -5.59 9.19
CA GLY A 80 7.89 -4.68 9.60
C GLY A 80 6.52 -5.21 9.24
N GLU A 81 5.51 -4.62 9.86
CA GLU A 81 4.11 -4.93 9.63
C GLU A 81 3.29 -3.64 9.65
N ARG A 82 2.24 -3.58 8.83
CA ARG A 82 1.28 -2.48 8.83
C ARG A 82 -0.10 -2.98 8.43
N LEU A 83 -1.11 -2.64 9.22
CA LEU A 83 -2.51 -2.79 8.84
C LEU A 83 -3.01 -1.49 8.23
N LEU A 84 -3.67 -1.60 7.08
CA LEU A 84 -4.49 -0.56 6.49
C LEU A 84 -5.95 -0.98 6.58
N VAL A 85 -6.84 -0.10 7.06
CA VAL A 85 -8.29 -0.31 7.05
C VAL A 85 -8.91 0.59 6.00
N TRP A 86 -9.72 0.00 5.11
CA TRP A 86 -10.30 0.65 3.94
C TRP A 86 -11.74 1.06 4.22
N VAL A 87 -12.08 2.31 3.88
CA VAL A 87 -13.39 2.91 4.11
C VAL A 87 -13.90 3.50 2.80
N GLY A 88 -15.10 3.11 2.38
CA GLY A 88 -15.74 3.66 1.18
C GLY A 88 -16.30 5.06 1.38
N ASP A 89 -16.27 5.91 0.34
CA ASP A 89 -16.81 7.29 0.40
C ASP A 89 -18.35 7.37 0.44
N SER A 90 -19.07 6.25 0.27
CA SER A 90 -20.55 6.24 0.26
C SER A 90 -21.11 4.86 0.61
N ASP A 91 -22.43 4.81 0.90
CA ASP A 91 -23.19 3.57 1.09
C ASP A 91 -23.48 2.83 -0.24
N VAL A 92 -22.81 3.22 -1.34
CA VAL A 92 -22.92 2.54 -2.62
C VAL A 92 -22.27 1.16 -2.51
N GLN A 93 -22.94 0.17 -3.08
CA GLN A 93 -22.41 -1.18 -3.19
C GLN A 93 -21.16 -1.15 -4.09
N ASN A 94 -19.99 -1.43 -3.50
CA ASN A 94 -18.66 -1.43 -4.15
C ASN A 94 -18.12 -0.02 -4.55
N PRO A 95 -17.77 0.82 -3.58
CA PRO A 95 -17.23 2.15 -3.86
C PRO A 95 -15.83 2.03 -4.48
N GLN A 96 -15.57 2.76 -5.56
CA GLN A 96 -14.25 2.82 -6.21
C GLN A 96 -13.34 3.89 -5.63
N ARG A 97 -13.82 4.66 -4.65
CA ARG A 97 -13.10 5.74 -3.99
C ARG A 97 -13.40 5.72 -2.51
N GLY A 98 -12.45 6.21 -1.72
CA GLY A 98 -12.57 6.18 -0.28
C GLY A 98 -11.34 6.66 0.43
N LYS A 99 -11.27 6.29 1.71
CA LYS A 99 -10.13 6.55 2.58
C LYS A 99 -9.52 5.26 3.08
N PHE A 100 -8.26 5.34 3.49
CA PHE A 100 -7.62 4.28 4.24
C PHE A 100 -6.94 4.83 5.49
N PHE A 101 -6.92 4.02 6.53
CA PHE A 101 -6.39 4.36 7.85
C PHE A 101 -5.33 3.34 8.25
N SER A 102 -4.19 3.84 8.70
CA SER A 102 -3.06 3.01 9.11
C SER A 102 -3.13 2.68 10.60
N SER A 103 -2.69 1.48 10.98
CA SER A 103 -2.48 1.12 12.39
C SER A 103 -1.28 1.84 13.03
N LEU A 104 -0.44 2.50 12.23
CA LEU A 104 0.67 3.30 12.74
C LEU A 104 0.13 4.61 13.34
N GLU A 105 0.28 4.77 14.65
CA GLU A 105 -0.17 5.96 15.38
C GLU A 105 0.42 7.25 14.80
N GLY A 106 -0.41 8.31 14.75
CA GLY A 106 -0.04 9.60 14.17
C GLY A 106 0.00 9.65 12.64
N SER A 107 -0.23 8.54 11.94
CA SER A 107 -0.33 8.56 10.47
C SER A 107 -1.58 9.33 10.03
N PRO A 108 -1.46 10.30 9.11
CA PRO A 108 -2.63 10.91 8.50
C PRO A 108 -3.42 9.87 7.69
N PRO A 109 -4.75 10.01 7.59
CA PRO A 109 -5.54 9.18 6.68
C PRO A 109 -5.14 9.45 5.23
N GLY A 110 -5.15 8.41 4.41
CA GLY A 110 -4.98 8.53 2.96
C GLY A 110 -6.32 8.42 2.24
N SER A 111 -6.33 8.82 0.97
CA SER A 111 -7.41 8.54 0.03
C SER A 111 -6.99 7.47 -0.95
N PHE A 112 -7.97 6.72 -1.46
CA PHE A 112 -7.75 5.80 -2.57
C PHE A 112 -8.75 6.05 -3.69
N SER A 113 -8.34 5.67 -4.90
CA SER A 113 -9.25 5.51 -6.04
C SER A 113 -8.79 4.34 -6.90
N LEU A 114 -9.73 3.50 -7.31
CA LEU A 114 -9.55 2.53 -8.39
C LEU A 114 -10.19 3.09 -9.65
N ASP A 115 -9.39 3.35 -10.67
CA ASP A 115 -9.83 3.86 -11.97
C ASP A 115 -10.25 2.71 -12.92
N GLU A 116 -10.79 3.06 -14.09
CA GLU A 116 -11.35 2.10 -15.06
C GLU A 116 -10.28 1.14 -15.62
N ASP A 117 -9.01 1.59 -15.66
CA ASP A 117 -7.84 0.82 -16.10
C ASP A 117 -7.30 -0.13 -15.00
N GLU A 118 -8.03 -0.29 -13.89
CA GLU A 118 -7.66 -1.13 -12.75
C GLU A 118 -6.33 -0.73 -12.08
N ILE A 119 -6.05 0.57 -11.99
CA ILE A 119 -4.90 1.14 -11.28
C ILE A 119 -5.37 1.69 -9.93
N LEU A 120 -4.97 1.02 -8.85
CA LEU A 120 -5.20 1.53 -7.51
C LEU A 120 -4.23 2.68 -7.23
N THR A 121 -4.77 3.88 -7.08
CA THR A 121 -4.03 5.05 -6.63
C THR A 121 -4.29 5.28 -5.15
N LEU A 122 -3.23 5.36 -4.35
CA LEU A 122 -3.24 5.71 -2.93
C LEU A 122 -2.56 7.06 -2.77
N ARG A 123 -3.16 7.97 -2.03
CA ARG A 123 -2.59 9.30 -1.80
C ARG A 123 -2.67 9.70 -0.34
N ILE A 124 -1.59 10.21 0.19
CA ILE A 124 -1.50 10.78 1.53
C ILE A 124 -1.00 12.21 1.39
N GLU A 125 -1.71 13.16 2.01
CA GLU A 125 -1.34 14.58 1.98
C GLU A 125 -1.37 15.12 3.41
N SER A 126 -0.24 15.65 3.88
CA SER A 126 -0.10 16.18 5.24
C SER A 126 1.06 17.16 5.32
N GLN A 127 0.85 18.30 6.00
CA GLN A 127 1.91 19.28 6.30
C GLN A 127 2.75 19.73 5.08
N GLY A 128 2.12 19.90 3.92
CA GLY A 128 2.80 20.32 2.68
C GLY A 128 3.59 19.21 1.98
N GLN A 129 3.52 17.98 2.47
CA GLN A 129 4.04 16.78 1.83
C GLN A 129 2.89 15.97 1.21
N VAL A 130 3.08 15.54 -0.03
CA VAL A 130 2.19 14.62 -0.75
C VAL A 130 2.97 13.35 -1.05
N SER A 131 2.37 12.20 -0.80
CA SER A 131 2.88 10.91 -1.26
C SER A 131 1.79 10.18 -2.03
N GLU A 132 2.16 9.60 -3.16
CA GLU A 132 1.22 8.87 -4.01
C GLU A 132 1.85 7.54 -4.44
N ASP A 133 1.09 6.47 -4.30
CA ASP A 133 1.39 5.14 -4.82
C ASP A 133 0.37 4.78 -5.89
N ARG A 134 0.83 4.25 -7.03
CA ARG A 134 -0.03 3.67 -8.06
C ARG A 134 0.33 2.21 -8.24
N ILE A 135 -0.65 1.32 -8.14
CA ILE A 135 -0.49 -0.13 -8.10
C ILE A 135 -1.37 -0.75 -9.18
N TRP A 136 -0.82 -1.63 -10.00
CA TRP A 136 -1.59 -2.34 -11.02
C TRP A 136 -1.00 -3.72 -11.30
N PHE A 137 -1.83 -4.62 -11.84
CA PHE A 137 -1.42 -5.96 -12.22
C PHE A 137 -1.11 -6.01 -13.72
N ALA A 138 0.14 -6.30 -14.07
CA ALA A 138 0.50 -6.65 -15.46
C ALA A 138 0.11 -8.10 -15.80
N SER A 139 -0.04 -8.95 -14.78
CA SER A 139 -0.70 -10.25 -14.83
C SER A 139 -1.18 -10.66 -13.42
N PRO A 140 -1.98 -11.71 -13.24
CA PRO A 140 -2.46 -12.13 -11.90
C PRO A 140 -1.35 -12.38 -10.86
N ASN A 141 -0.14 -12.69 -11.33
CA ASN A 141 1.03 -13.02 -10.51
C ASN A 141 2.18 -12.00 -10.66
N PHE A 142 1.95 -10.89 -11.36
CA PHE A 142 2.94 -9.84 -11.55
C PHE A 142 2.28 -8.47 -11.45
N ARG A 143 2.64 -7.72 -10.41
CA ARG A 143 2.16 -6.36 -10.19
C ARG A 143 3.31 -5.38 -10.11
N LEU A 144 3.01 -4.14 -10.44
CA LEU A 144 3.94 -3.03 -10.35
C LEU A 144 3.37 -2.00 -9.38
N ARG A 145 4.28 -1.29 -8.72
CA ARG A 145 3.94 -0.12 -7.90
C ARG A 145 4.91 1.00 -8.17
N THR A 146 4.41 2.14 -8.60
CA THR A 146 5.18 3.39 -8.67
C THR A 146 4.82 4.25 -7.48
N SER A 147 5.82 4.92 -6.92
CA SER A 147 5.64 5.82 -5.78
C SER A 147 6.35 7.14 -6.05
N PHE A 148 5.77 8.25 -5.62
CA PHE A 148 6.51 9.50 -5.48
C PHE A 148 6.16 10.23 -4.20
N THR A 149 7.08 11.08 -3.76
CA THR A 149 6.85 12.04 -2.67
C THR A 149 7.21 13.43 -3.15
N GLN A 150 6.32 14.37 -2.88
CA GLN A 150 6.51 15.80 -3.11
C GLN A 150 6.52 16.56 -1.79
N VAL A 151 7.39 17.57 -1.69
CA VAL A 151 7.43 18.53 -0.59
C VAL A 151 7.34 19.92 -1.19
N SER A 152 6.36 20.72 -0.78
CA SER A 152 6.13 22.06 -1.32
C SER A 152 5.98 22.10 -2.86
N GLY A 153 5.44 21.02 -3.44
CA GLY A 153 5.23 20.87 -4.89
C GLY A 153 6.43 20.33 -5.68
N GLU A 154 7.59 20.18 -5.05
CA GLU A 154 8.78 19.60 -5.68
C GLU A 154 8.88 18.11 -5.39
N THR A 155 9.15 17.29 -6.41
CA THR A 155 9.36 15.86 -6.22
C THR A 155 10.72 15.63 -5.57
N VAL A 156 10.74 14.99 -4.41
CA VAL A 156 11.97 14.69 -3.65
C VAL A 156 12.35 13.22 -3.69
N PHE A 157 11.40 12.36 -4.05
CA PHE A 157 11.59 10.92 -4.10
C PHE A 157 10.69 10.29 -5.17
N ALA A 158 11.24 9.34 -5.93
CA ALA A 158 10.46 8.48 -6.81
C ALA A 158 10.95 7.03 -6.69
N SER A 159 10.06 6.06 -6.84
CA SER A 159 10.45 4.65 -6.87
C SER A 159 9.55 3.80 -7.75
N LEU A 160 10.10 2.68 -8.22
CA LEU A 160 9.40 1.61 -8.91
C LEU A 160 9.64 0.31 -8.14
N CYS A 161 8.56 -0.43 -7.88
CA CYS A 161 8.59 -1.80 -7.39
C CYS A 161 8.05 -2.74 -8.45
N THR A 162 8.77 -3.83 -8.71
CA THR A 162 8.28 -4.99 -9.46
C THR A 162 8.04 -6.13 -8.48
N GLU A 163 6.84 -6.67 -8.48
CA GLU A 163 6.39 -7.62 -7.47
C GLU A 163 5.83 -8.89 -8.11
N ILE A 164 6.50 -10.02 -7.86
CA ILE A 164 6.15 -11.32 -8.43
C ILE A 164 5.58 -12.20 -7.33
N ARG A 165 4.41 -12.79 -7.58
CA ARG A 165 3.77 -13.69 -6.63
C ARG A 165 4.63 -14.93 -6.45
N LEU A 166 4.94 -15.25 -5.20
CA LEU A 166 5.54 -16.50 -4.80
C LEU A 166 4.38 -17.47 -4.51
N GLY A 167 4.36 -18.62 -5.21
CA GLY A 167 3.36 -19.65 -4.96
C GLY A 167 3.41 -20.14 -3.51
N ASN A 168 2.39 -20.91 -3.11
CA ASN A 168 2.46 -21.66 -1.87
C ASN A 168 3.51 -22.76 -2.07
N GLY A 169 4.66 -22.61 -1.40
CA GLY A 169 5.64 -23.70 -1.29
C GLY A 169 5.12 -24.83 -0.44
#